data_AF-A0A7X9G0R4-F1
#
_entry.id   AF-A0A7X9G0R4-F1
#
_cell.length_a   1.000
_cell.length_b   1.000
_cell.length_c   1.000
_cell.angle_alpha   90.00
_cell.angle_beta   90.00
_cell.angle_gamma   90.00
#
_symmetry.space_group_name_H-M   'P 1'
#
loop_
_entity.id
_entity.type
_entity.pdbx_description
1 polymer ?
#
loop_
_entity_poly.entity_id
_entity_poly.type
_entity_poly.pdbx_seq_one_letter_code
_entity_poly.pdbx_strand_id
1 'polypeptide(L)'
;MKNAEIEKYMTVRLDGTLPPSPSFVEGIRRAPRREANLSEGERATALKNALRYIPEEYHKQLAPEFLRELDEHGKIYGYRYRPEGRIYGKPIDEYKGNCVEGKAF
;
A
#
# COMPACT_ATOMS: atom_id res chain seq x y z
N MET A 1 6.15 17.45 9.30
CA MET A 1 5.54 16.58 10.32
C MET A 1 6.17 15.21 10.13
N LYS A 2 6.80 14.67 11.17
CA LYS A 2 7.41 13.33 11.12
C LYS A 2 6.32 12.27 11.26
N ASN A 3 6.51 11.08 10.69
CA ASN A 3 5.48 10.02 10.78
C ASN A 3 5.23 9.63 12.24
N ALA A 4 6.29 9.63 13.06
CA ALA A 4 6.21 9.39 14.50
C ALA A 4 5.31 10.40 15.27
N GLU A 5 5.14 11.62 14.75
CA GLU A 5 4.22 12.60 15.33
C GLU A 5 2.77 12.31 14.96
N ILE A 6 2.55 11.88 13.70
CA ILE A 6 1.23 11.52 13.17
C ILE A 6 0.72 10.24 13.84
N GLU A 7 1.59 9.26 14.07
CA GLU A 7 1.28 7.97 14.71
C GLU A 7 0.56 8.11 16.06
N LYS A 8 0.89 9.15 16.84
CA LYS A 8 0.25 9.43 18.14
C LYS A 8 -1.25 9.67 18.04
N TYR A 9 -1.73 10.09 16.89
CA TYR A 9 -3.13 10.44 16.64
C TYR A 9 -3.87 9.39 15.80
N MET A 10 -3.22 8.27 15.45
CA MET A 10 -3.81 7.22 14.61
C MET A 10 -4.30 6.03 15.44
N THR A 11 -5.59 5.70 15.31
CA THR A 11 -6.19 4.50 15.91
C THR A 11 -5.85 3.23 15.13
N VAL A 12 -5.69 3.35 13.80
CA VAL A 12 -5.30 2.24 12.91
C VAL A 12 -3.90 2.54 12.39
N ARG A 13 -2.98 1.58 12.58
CA ARG A 13 -1.57 1.71 12.20
C ARG A 13 -1.12 0.45 11.49
N LEU A 14 -0.04 0.57 10.72
CA LEU A 14 0.72 -0.58 10.27
C LEU A 14 1.61 -1.00 11.44
N ASP A 15 1.11 -1.90 12.27
CA ASP A 15 1.84 -2.50 13.37
C ASP A 15 2.55 -3.79 12.93
N GLY A 16 3.68 -4.09 13.58
CA GLY A 16 4.43 -5.32 13.35
C GLY A 16 5.53 -5.21 12.31
N THR A 17 6.10 -6.36 11.96
CA THR A 17 7.22 -6.46 11.03
C THR A 17 6.78 -6.23 9.60
N LEU A 18 7.69 -5.70 8.79
CA LEU A 18 7.50 -5.58 7.35
C LEU A 18 7.04 -6.94 6.74
N PRO A 19 5.90 -7.01 6.03
CA PRO A 19 5.41 -8.26 5.42
C PRO A 19 6.45 -8.84 4.45
N PRO A 20 6.40 -10.13 4.07
CA PRO A 20 7.34 -10.70 3.11
C PRO A 20 7.26 -10.03 1.73
N SER A 21 8.28 -10.23 0.90
CA SER A 21 8.26 -9.70 -0.47
C SER A 21 7.05 -10.22 -1.25
N PRO A 22 6.40 -9.38 -2.07
CA PRO A 22 5.16 -9.76 -2.74
C PRO A 22 5.37 -10.93 -3.68
N SER A 23 4.51 -11.94 -3.56
CA SER A 23 4.43 -13.07 -4.49
C SER A 23 3.24 -12.91 -5.42
N PHE A 24 3.41 -13.32 -6.68
CA PHE A 24 2.39 -13.18 -7.70
C PHE A 24 2.03 -14.53 -8.29
N VAL A 25 0.73 -14.85 -8.24
CA VAL A 25 0.18 -16.05 -8.86
C VAL A 25 0.16 -15.85 -10.39
N GLU A 26 0.73 -16.82 -11.10
CA GLU A 26 0.76 -16.85 -12.56
C GLU A 26 -0.67 -16.89 -13.14
N GLY A 27 -0.86 -16.29 -14.31
CA GLY A 27 -2.16 -16.26 -15.00
C GLY A 27 -3.15 -15.20 -14.50
N ILE A 28 -2.87 -14.49 -13.39
CA ILE A 28 -3.71 -13.36 -12.96
C ILE A 28 -3.41 -12.13 -13.83
N ARG A 29 -4.40 -11.71 -14.64
CA ARG A 29 -4.31 -10.49 -15.44
C ARG A 29 -4.11 -9.26 -14.54
N ARG A 30 -3.16 -8.40 -14.91
CA ARG A 30 -2.88 -7.12 -14.25
C ARG A 30 -3.33 -5.95 -15.09
N ALA A 31 -3.46 -4.80 -14.44
CA ALA A 31 -3.63 -3.54 -15.15
C ALA A 31 -2.42 -3.31 -16.08
N PRO A 32 -2.65 -2.84 -17.32
CA PRO A 32 -1.55 -2.46 -18.19
C PRO A 32 -0.76 -1.30 -17.55
N ARG A 33 0.53 -1.22 -17.88
CA ARG A 33 1.38 -0.09 -17.49
C ARG A 33 0.74 1.20 -18.01
N ARG A 34 0.61 2.20 -17.13
CA ARG A 34 0.26 3.56 -17.54
C ARG A 34 1.53 4.37 -17.65
N GLU A 35 1.70 5.13 -18.71
CA GLU A 35 2.84 6.05 -18.80
C GLU A 35 2.66 7.15 -17.75
N ALA A 36 3.59 7.19 -16.79
CA ALA A 36 3.68 8.25 -15.82
C ALA A 36 4.80 9.19 -16.29
N ASN A 37 4.44 10.22 -17.05
CA ASN A 37 5.36 11.26 -17.50
C ASN A 37 5.65 12.21 -16.33
N LEU A 38 6.33 11.70 -15.31
CA LEU A 38 6.72 12.43 -14.11
C LEU A 38 8.17 12.89 -14.22
N SER A 39 8.39 14.17 -13.98
CA SER A 39 9.72 14.73 -13.72
C SER A 39 10.36 14.09 -12.48
N GLU A 40 11.66 14.28 -12.30
CA GLU A 40 12.36 13.79 -11.10
C GLU A 40 11.76 14.33 -9.80
N GLY A 41 11.36 15.61 -9.78
CA GLY A 41 10.70 16.22 -8.63
C GLY A 41 9.32 15.61 -8.34
N GLU A 42 8.56 15.28 -9.38
CA GLU A 42 7.25 14.61 -9.24
C GLU A 42 7.41 13.16 -8.79
N ARG A 43 8.43 12.44 -9.28
CA ARG A 43 8.77 11.09 -8.81
C ARG A 43 9.14 11.09 -7.32
N ALA A 44 9.95 12.06 -6.90
CA ALA A 44 10.29 12.25 -5.48
C ALA A 44 9.04 12.56 -4.63
N THR A 45 8.12 13.36 -5.18
CA THR A 45 6.84 13.67 -4.52
C THR A 45 5.93 12.45 -4.43
N ALA A 46 5.84 11.63 -5.48
CA ALA A 46 5.09 10.38 -5.47
C ALA A 46 5.61 9.40 -4.41
N LEU A 47 6.94 9.26 -4.30
CA LEU A 47 7.58 8.47 -3.26
C LEU A 47 7.25 8.99 -1.85
N LYS A 48 7.39 10.29 -1.60
CA LYS A 48 7.03 10.90 -0.31
C LYS A 48 5.56 10.66 0.04
N ASN A 49 4.67 10.76 -0.95
CA ASN A 49 3.24 10.51 -0.78
C ASN A 49 2.94 9.05 -0.41
N ALA A 50 3.67 8.09 -0.97
CA ALA A 50 3.53 6.68 -0.60
C ALA A 50 4.10 6.41 0.80
N LEU A 51 5.28 6.95 1.11
CA LEU A 51 6.00 6.73 2.36
C LEU A 51 5.36 7.43 3.57
N ARG A 52 4.46 8.40 3.38
CA ARG A 52 3.75 9.08 4.48
C ARG A 52 2.91 8.16 5.35
N TYR A 53 2.53 7.00 4.83
CA TYR A 53 1.72 6.00 5.54
C TYR A 53 2.56 4.90 6.20
N ILE A 54 3.88 4.93 6.01
CA ILE A 54 4.79 3.86 6.38
C ILE A 54 5.68 4.33 7.54
N PRO A 55 5.91 3.51 8.58
CA PRO A 55 6.91 3.81 9.61
C PRO A 55 8.28 4.16 9.01
N GLU A 56 8.94 5.20 9.54
CA GLU A 56 10.21 5.74 9.00
C GLU A 56 11.33 4.67 8.96
N GLU A 57 11.30 3.71 9.89
CA GLU A 57 12.24 2.57 9.94
C GLU A 57 12.24 1.74 8.65
N TYR A 58 11.12 1.66 7.93
CA TYR A 58 11.00 0.87 6.71
C TYR A 58 11.27 1.67 5.43
N HIS A 59 11.46 2.99 5.51
CA HIS A 59 11.61 3.84 4.32
C HIS A 59 12.82 3.46 3.47
N LYS A 60 13.94 3.10 4.11
CA LYS A 60 15.16 2.70 3.39
C LYS A 60 14.95 1.46 2.52
N GLN A 61 14.09 0.54 2.96
CA GLN A 61 13.78 -0.68 2.24
C GLN A 61 12.65 -0.47 1.21
N LEU A 62 11.60 0.26 1.58
CA LEU A 62 10.41 0.42 0.73
C LEU A 62 10.56 1.47 -0.36
N ALA A 63 11.40 2.50 -0.18
CA ALA A 63 11.63 3.50 -1.22
C ALA A 63 12.10 2.89 -2.56
N PRO A 64 13.11 2.01 -2.62
CA PRO A 64 13.52 1.38 -3.89
C PRO A 64 12.46 0.41 -4.43
N GLU A 65 11.65 -0.22 -3.57
CA GLU A 65 10.52 -1.08 -4.01
C GLU A 65 9.43 -0.24 -4.68
N PHE A 66 9.01 0.85 -4.06
CA PHE A 66 8.01 1.76 -4.61
C PHE A 66 8.48 2.44 -5.89
N LEU A 67 9.77 2.80 -5.97
CA LEU A 67 10.34 3.34 -7.20
C LEU A 67 10.26 2.33 -8.34
N ARG A 68 10.57 1.05 -8.06
CA ARG A 68 10.45 -0.03 -9.04
C ARG A 68 9.01 -0.22 -9.51
N GLU A 69 8.04 -0.21 -8.59
CA GLU A 69 6.63 -0.27 -8.97
C GLU A 69 6.21 0.90 -9.89
N LEU A 70 6.68 2.12 -9.56
CA LEU A 70 6.43 3.30 -10.38
C LEU A 70 7.03 3.14 -11.79
N ASP A 71 8.22 2.59 -11.92
CA ASP A 71 8.89 2.41 -13.21
C ASP A 71 8.25 1.30 -14.06
N GLU A 72 8.00 0.14 -13.45
CA GLU A 72 7.48 -1.05 -14.12
C GLU A 72 5.98 -0.92 -14.44
N HIS A 73 5.22 -0.24 -13.58
CA HIS A 73 3.76 -0.21 -13.69
C HIS A 73 3.16 1.18 -13.87
N GLY A 74 3.97 2.25 -13.71
CA GLY A 74 3.50 3.63 -13.74
C GLY A 74 2.77 4.07 -12.48
N LYS A 75 2.73 3.23 -11.44
CA LYS A 75 2.02 3.48 -10.19
C LYS A 75 2.68 2.72 -9.04
N ILE A 76 2.60 3.32 -7.85
CA ILE A 76 2.94 2.67 -6.59
C ILE A 76 1.68 2.00 -6.05
N TYR A 77 1.64 0.67 -6.03
CA TYR A 77 0.55 -0.14 -5.51
C TYR A 77 0.78 -0.55 -4.05
N GLY A 78 2.04 -0.61 -3.61
CA GLY A 78 2.42 -1.13 -2.30
C GLY A 78 2.13 -2.62 -2.18
N TYR A 79 2.60 -3.42 -3.15
CA TYR A 79 2.21 -4.84 -3.25
C TYR A 79 2.52 -5.66 -2.01
N ARG A 80 3.53 -5.26 -1.24
CA ARG A 80 3.89 -5.90 0.03
C ARG A 80 2.75 -5.90 1.06
N TYR A 81 1.89 -4.88 1.03
CA TYR A 81 0.74 -4.75 1.94
C TYR A 81 -0.56 -5.33 1.36
N ARG A 82 -0.52 -5.92 0.15
CA ARG A 82 -1.68 -6.61 -0.42
C ARG A 82 -1.94 -7.89 0.38
N PRO A 83 -3.16 -8.11 0.90
CA PRO A 83 -3.49 -9.37 1.59
C PRO A 83 -3.22 -10.58 0.70
N GLU A 84 -2.62 -11.61 1.29
CA GLU A 84 -2.39 -12.89 0.59
C GLU A 84 -3.71 -13.65 0.37
N GLY A 85 -3.73 -14.47 -0.68
CA GLY A 85 -4.88 -15.30 -1.01
C GLY A 85 -5.96 -14.63 -1.85
N ARG A 86 -7.12 -15.29 -1.91
CA ARG A 86 -8.29 -14.87 -2.69
C ARG A 86 -9.04 -13.77 -1.94
N ILE A 87 -9.19 -12.63 -2.58
CA ILE A 87 -10.03 -11.52 -2.09
C ILE A 87 -11.43 -11.71 -2.70
N TYR A 88 -12.45 -11.85 -1.86
CA TYR A 88 -13.84 -12.08 -2.27
C TYR A 88 -14.81 -11.53 -1.20
N GLY A 89 -16.07 -11.31 -1.59
CA GLY A 89 -17.13 -10.88 -0.68
C GLY A 89 -17.53 -11.98 0.29
N LYS A 90 -17.59 -11.68 1.58
CA LYS A 90 -18.03 -12.57 2.65
C LYS A 90 -19.48 -12.26 3.06
N PRO A 91 -20.18 -13.15 3.79
CA PRO A 91 -21.39 -12.80 4.52
C PRO A 91 -21.20 -11.58 5.43
N ILE A 92 -22.23 -10.75 5.58
CA ILE A 92 -22.16 -9.48 6.34
C ILE A 92 -21.73 -9.68 7.80
N ASP A 93 -22.12 -10.82 8.39
CA ASP A 93 -21.82 -11.16 9.79
C ASP A 93 -20.34 -11.52 10.02
N GLU A 94 -19.57 -11.79 8.95
CA GLU A 94 -18.13 -12.03 9.05
C GLU A 94 -17.29 -10.75 9.07
N TYR A 95 -17.89 -9.60 8.72
CA TYR A 95 -17.18 -8.32 8.74
C TYR A 95 -17.24 -7.65 10.12
N LYS A 96 -16.09 -7.14 10.55
CA LYS A 96 -15.99 -6.31 11.76
C LYS A 96 -16.37 -4.87 11.40
N GLY A 97 -17.31 -4.29 12.13
CA GLY A 97 -17.76 -2.92 11.92
C GLY A 97 -18.69 -2.47 13.03
N ASN A 98 -18.77 -1.15 13.25
CA ASN A 98 -19.57 -0.55 14.33
C ASN A 98 -21.06 -0.43 13.98
N CYS A 99 -21.41 -0.51 12.69
CA CYS A 99 -22.78 -0.46 12.18
C CYS A 99 -22.94 -1.37 10.96
N VAL A 100 -24.18 -1.63 10.54
CA VAL A 100 -24.50 -2.51 9.40
C VAL A 100 -23.94 -1.94 8.11
N GLU A 101 -24.05 -0.63 7.92
CA GLU A 101 -23.55 0.09 6.75
C GLU A 101 -22.03 -0.03 6.63
N GLY A 102 -21.30 0.04 7.75
CA GLY A 102 -19.85 -0.14 7.78
C GLY A 102 -19.38 -1.57 7.53
N LYS A 103 -20.24 -2.57 7.78
CA LYS A 103 -19.97 -3.97 7.42
C LYS A 103 -20.30 -4.28 5.96
N ALA A 104 -21.15 -3.48 5.33
CA ALA A 104 -21.61 -3.67 3.96
C ALA A 104 -20.81 -2.90 2.89
N PHE A 105 -19.97 -1.94 3.28
CA PHE A 105 -19.09 -1.16 2.39
C PHE A 105 -17.81 -1.93 2.01
#